data_AF-A0A2T1NBM6-F1
#
_entry.id   AF-A0A2T1NBM6-F1
#
_cell.length_a   1.000
_cell.length_b   1.000
_cell.length_c   1.000
_cell.angle_alpha   90.00
_cell.angle_beta   90.00
_cell.angle_gamma   90.00
#
_symmetry.space_group_name_H-M   'P 1'
#
loop_
_entity.id
_entity.type
_entity.pdbx_description
1 polymer ?
#
loop_
_entity_poly.entity_id
_entity_poly.type
_entity_poly.pdbx_seq_one_letter_code
_entity_poly.pdbx_strand_id
1 'polypeptide(L)'
;MKKSILLPLLIFLFINFSLQAQTDSNVSDAEKFGNLMCDCINTLMDDMHPEIKRMMRNIEALGSEEAQKRFTTYIEEHPEESEEIMSDAKILQNFDQSIADIDVCVELEKFTKKDSFKENEAELEKEVADFLENKSKCVYAYIFYSIGAKNN
;
A
#
# COMPACT_ATOMS: atom_id res chain seq x y z
N MET A 1 52.81 40.79 30.94
CA MET A 1 52.46 39.38 31.20
C MET A 1 50.94 39.25 31.28
N LYS A 2 50.29 38.76 30.22
CA LYS A 2 48.87 38.36 30.25
C LYS A 2 48.83 36.84 30.12
N LYS A 3 48.35 36.16 31.16
CA LYS A 3 48.13 34.71 31.17
C LYS A 3 47.00 34.39 30.20
N SER A 4 47.29 33.50 29.25
CA SER A 4 46.30 32.94 28.34
C SER A 4 45.33 32.07 29.15
N ILE A 5 44.07 32.49 29.25
CA ILE A 5 42.96 31.65 29.74
C ILE A 5 42.08 31.43 28.52
N LEU A 6 42.43 30.43 27.71
CA LEU A 6 41.67 30.07 26.52
C LEU A 6 41.82 28.56 26.26
N LEU A 7 41.64 27.75 27.31
CA LEU A 7 41.55 26.30 27.20
C LEU A 7 41.00 25.74 28.53
N PRO A 8 39.67 25.80 28.76
CA PRO A 8 38.93 24.55 28.69
C PRO A 8 37.45 24.79 28.35
N LEU A 9 37.10 25.03 27.08
CA LEU A 9 35.70 24.99 26.65
C LEU A 9 35.46 24.14 25.40
N LEU A 10 36.50 23.45 24.90
CA LEU A 10 36.43 22.69 23.65
C LEU A 10 36.28 21.16 23.84
N ILE A 11 36.24 20.67 25.08
CA ILE A 11 36.24 19.22 25.36
C ILE A 11 34.83 18.68 25.65
N PHE A 12 33.83 19.55 25.88
CA PHE A 12 32.47 19.12 26.22
C PHE A 12 31.54 18.86 25.03
N LEU A 13 31.98 19.09 23.79
CA LEU A 13 31.15 18.89 22.59
C LEU A 13 31.26 17.50 21.95
N PHE A 14 32.14 16.62 22.44
CA PHE A 14 32.43 15.33 21.78
C PHE A 14 31.91 14.08 22.52
N ILE A 15 31.09 14.21 23.56
CA ILE A 15 30.64 13.04 24.37
C ILE A 15 29.23 12.53 23.98
N ASN A 16 28.54 13.14 23.00
CA ASN A 16 27.17 12.71 22.62
C ASN A 16 27.07 11.89 21.32
N PHE A 17 28.18 11.44 20.73
CA PHE A 17 28.14 10.66 19.47
C PHE A 17 28.58 9.20 19.64
N SER A 18 28.14 8.56 20.72
CA SER A 18 28.29 7.11 20.90
C SER A 18 26.99 6.47 21.33
N LEU A 19 25.94 6.68 20.52
CA LEU A 19 24.76 5.81 20.48
C LEU A 19 24.01 5.98 19.14
N GLN A 20 24.69 5.72 18.04
CA GLN A 20 24.02 5.52 16.74
C GLN A 20 24.64 4.31 16.06
N ALA A 21 24.61 3.19 16.80
CA ALA A 21 24.78 1.85 16.26
C ALA A 21 23.47 1.12 16.57
N GLN A 22 22.84 0.58 15.52
CA GLN A 22 21.54 -0.11 15.50
C GLN A 22 20.29 0.79 15.51
N THR A 23 20.11 1.52 14.41
CA THR A 23 18.75 1.79 13.89
C THR A 23 18.62 1.07 12.56
N ASP A 24 18.76 -0.27 12.58
CA ASP A 24 18.08 -1.07 11.57
C ASP A 24 16.59 -0.93 11.92
N SER A 25 15.89 -0.21 11.05
CA SER A 25 14.48 0.18 11.18
C SER A 25 13.59 -1.00 11.59
N ASN A 26 13.17 -1.05 12.87
CA ASN A 26 12.10 -1.93 13.34
C ASN A 26 10.76 -1.45 12.75
N VAL A 27 10.52 -1.75 11.48
CA VAL A 27 9.20 -1.62 10.85
C VAL A 27 8.27 -2.62 11.53
N SER A 28 7.12 -2.20 12.05
CA SER A 28 6.15 -3.12 12.66
C SER A 28 5.66 -4.14 11.64
N ASP A 29 5.24 -5.33 12.09
CA ASP A 29 4.69 -6.34 11.19
C ASP A 29 3.45 -5.82 10.43
N ALA A 30 2.65 -4.93 11.03
CA ALA A 30 1.56 -4.23 10.38
C ALA A 30 2.03 -3.30 9.26
N GLU A 31 3.07 -2.47 9.50
CA GLU A 31 3.60 -1.61 8.44
C GLU A 31 4.24 -2.43 7.32
N LYS A 32 4.91 -3.55 7.65
CA LYS A 32 5.47 -4.44 6.64
C LYS A 32 4.37 -5.10 5.81
N PHE A 33 3.34 -5.64 6.44
CA PHE A 33 2.19 -6.21 5.73
C PHE A 33 1.47 -5.18 4.88
N GLY A 34 1.21 -3.99 5.44
CA GLY A 34 0.57 -2.88 4.73
C GLY A 34 1.37 -2.42 3.52
N ASN A 35 2.71 -2.34 3.61
CA ASN A 35 3.55 -2.03 2.45
C ASN A 35 3.51 -3.15 1.40
N LEU A 36 3.62 -4.42 1.80
CA LEU A 36 3.55 -5.55 0.86
C LEU A 36 2.20 -5.59 0.11
N MET A 37 1.09 -5.37 0.81
CA MET A 37 -0.23 -5.30 0.18
C MET A 37 -0.35 -4.08 -0.74
N CYS A 38 0.11 -2.91 -0.29
CA CYS A 38 0.12 -1.69 -1.09
C CYS A 38 0.90 -1.87 -2.39
N ASP A 39 2.11 -2.41 -2.30
CA ASP A 39 3.00 -2.56 -3.46
C ASP A 39 2.52 -3.68 -4.39
N CYS A 40 1.94 -4.76 -3.86
CA CYS A 40 1.28 -5.82 -4.64
C CYS A 40 0.13 -5.28 -5.48
N ILE A 41 -0.80 -4.56 -4.86
CA ILE A 41 -1.95 -4.00 -5.58
C ILE A 41 -1.53 -2.90 -6.53
N ASN A 42 -0.57 -2.05 -6.15
CA ASN A 42 -0.07 -1.03 -7.07
C ASN A 42 0.59 -1.64 -8.30
N THR A 43 1.36 -2.71 -8.15
CA THR A 43 1.96 -3.40 -9.31
C THR A 43 0.89 -3.90 -10.27
N LEU A 44 -0.20 -4.49 -9.76
CA LEU A 44 -1.33 -4.90 -10.60
C LEU A 44 -2.01 -3.69 -11.26
N MET A 45 -2.23 -2.63 -10.50
CA MET A 45 -2.99 -1.48 -10.95
C MET A 45 -2.20 -0.55 -11.87
N ASP A 46 -0.88 -0.48 -11.77
CA ASP A 46 -0.06 0.49 -12.52
C ASP A 46 -0.24 0.34 -14.04
N ASP A 47 -0.40 -0.88 -14.52
CA ASP A 47 -0.59 -1.18 -15.95
C ASP A 47 -2.05 -1.08 -16.42
N MET A 48 -3.01 -0.91 -15.51
CA MET A 48 -4.43 -0.85 -15.85
C MET A 48 -4.82 0.45 -16.53
N HIS A 49 -5.82 0.37 -17.41
CA HIS A 49 -6.45 1.48 -18.07
C HIS A 49 -6.92 2.55 -17.06
N PRO A 50 -6.72 3.85 -17.34
CA PRO A 50 -7.11 4.94 -16.43
C PRO A 50 -8.58 4.92 -16.00
N GLU A 51 -9.47 4.41 -16.84
CA GLU A 51 -10.89 4.32 -16.52
C GLU A 51 -11.21 3.20 -15.52
N ILE A 52 -10.48 2.08 -15.54
CA ILE A 52 -10.59 1.04 -14.49
C ILE A 52 -10.16 1.61 -13.14
N LYS A 53 -9.02 2.31 -13.13
CA LYS A 53 -8.51 3.08 -11.98
C LYS A 53 -9.53 4.10 -11.47
N ARG A 54 -10.26 4.77 -12.37
CA ARG A 54 -11.31 5.75 -12.02
C ARG A 54 -12.55 5.07 -11.47
N MET A 55 -12.99 3.96 -12.07
CA MET A 55 -14.11 3.15 -11.58
C MET A 55 -13.88 2.72 -10.13
N MET A 56 -12.70 2.19 -9.80
CA MET A 56 -12.38 1.78 -8.43
C MET A 56 -12.50 2.93 -7.41
N ARG A 57 -11.98 4.11 -7.74
CA ARG A 57 -12.14 5.30 -6.89
C ARG A 57 -13.60 5.76 -6.78
N ASN A 58 -14.36 5.66 -7.87
CA ASN A 58 -15.78 5.99 -7.86
C ASN A 58 -16.58 5.02 -6.98
N ILE A 59 -16.22 3.73 -6.92
CA ILE A 59 -16.88 2.77 -6.01
C ILE A 59 -16.74 3.22 -4.56
N GLU A 60 -15.56 3.67 -4.17
CA GLU A 60 -15.29 4.19 -2.82
C GLU A 60 -16.02 5.50 -2.55
N ALA A 61 -15.95 6.47 -3.48
CA ALA A 61 -16.50 7.80 -3.27
C ALA A 61 -18.02 7.93 -3.49
N LEU A 62 -18.58 7.15 -4.42
CA LEU A 62 -19.96 7.29 -4.92
C LEU A 62 -20.81 6.04 -4.71
N GLY A 63 -20.20 4.90 -4.35
CA GLY A 63 -20.86 3.60 -4.31
C GLY A 63 -20.92 2.90 -5.67
N SER A 64 -21.13 1.58 -5.63
CA SER A 64 -20.99 0.71 -6.80
C SER A 64 -21.95 1.02 -7.94
N GLU A 65 -23.21 1.36 -7.65
CA GLU A 65 -24.23 1.61 -8.67
C GLU A 65 -23.90 2.83 -9.54
N GLU A 66 -23.60 3.97 -8.91
CA GLU A 66 -23.24 5.20 -9.63
C GLU A 66 -21.88 5.07 -10.32
N ALA A 67 -20.93 4.37 -9.71
CA ALA A 67 -19.63 4.08 -10.33
C ALA A 67 -19.80 3.24 -11.61
N GLN A 68 -20.60 2.18 -11.55
CA GLN A 68 -20.88 1.32 -12.70
C GLN A 68 -21.60 2.09 -13.81
N LYS A 69 -22.59 2.91 -13.47
CA LYS A 69 -23.29 3.75 -14.46
C LYS A 69 -22.32 4.65 -15.22
N ARG A 70 -21.43 5.34 -14.52
CA ARG A 70 -20.43 6.23 -15.14
C ARG A 70 -19.45 5.47 -16.03
N PHE A 71 -18.99 4.32 -15.55
CA PHE A 71 -18.08 3.45 -16.30
C PHE A 71 -18.71 2.96 -17.60
N THR A 72 -19.96 2.49 -17.56
CA THR A 72 -20.70 2.08 -18.75
C THR A 72 -20.90 3.24 -19.72
N THR A 73 -21.30 4.42 -19.24
CA THR A 73 -21.41 5.62 -20.09
C THR A 73 -20.09 5.96 -20.76
N TYR A 74 -18.97 5.89 -20.05
CA TYR A 74 -17.65 6.13 -20.63
C TYR A 74 -17.35 5.17 -21.79
N ILE A 75 -17.58 3.86 -21.60
CA ILE A 75 -17.34 2.85 -22.64
C ILE A 75 -18.25 3.08 -23.86
N GLU A 76 -19.51 3.46 -23.65
CA GLU A 76 -20.45 3.77 -24.73
C GLU A 76 -20.02 5.01 -25.53
N GLU A 77 -19.43 6.00 -24.86
CA GLU A 77 -18.93 7.25 -25.48
C GLU A 77 -17.55 7.09 -26.14
N HIS A 78 -16.76 6.10 -25.71
CA HIS A 78 -15.37 5.83 -26.18
C HIS A 78 -15.22 4.37 -26.64
N PRO A 79 -15.96 3.93 -27.68
CA PRO A 79 -15.94 2.53 -28.12
C PRO A 79 -14.56 2.06 -28.59
N GLU A 80 -13.66 2.97 -28.99
CA GLU A 80 -12.28 2.69 -29.37
C GLU A 80 -11.39 2.23 -28.21
N GLU A 81 -11.73 2.60 -26.97
CA GLU A 81 -11.00 2.16 -25.75
C GLU A 81 -11.57 0.85 -25.18
N SER A 82 -12.72 0.40 -25.69
CA SER A 82 -13.50 -0.70 -25.12
C SER A 82 -12.72 -2.02 -25.04
N GLU A 83 -11.93 -2.36 -26.06
CA GLU A 83 -11.19 -3.63 -26.08
C GLU A 83 -10.12 -3.70 -24.98
N GLU A 84 -9.35 -2.63 -24.81
CA GLU A 84 -8.32 -2.52 -23.76
C GLU A 84 -8.97 -2.55 -22.37
N ILE A 85 -10.02 -1.75 -22.17
CA ILE A 85 -10.77 -1.70 -20.91
C ILE A 85 -11.34 -3.09 -20.54
N MET A 86 -11.88 -3.83 -21.51
CA MET A 86 -12.43 -5.16 -21.27
C MET A 86 -11.33 -6.21 -21.00
N SER A 87 -10.17 -6.08 -21.65
CA SER A 87 -8.99 -6.90 -21.34
C SER A 87 -8.57 -6.71 -19.88
N ASP A 88 -8.44 -5.46 -19.43
CA ASP A 88 -8.04 -5.14 -18.06
C ASP A 88 -9.09 -5.55 -17.03
N ALA A 89 -10.38 -5.34 -17.34
CA ALA A 89 -11.47 -5.84 -16.50
C ALA A 89 -11.41 -7.36 -16.31
N LYS A 90 -10.96 -8.11 -17.33
CA LYS A 90 -10.77 -9.56 -17.23
C LYS A 90 -9.58 -9.94 -16.35
N ILE A 91 -8.52 -9.12 -16.29
CA ILE A 91 -7.43 -9.30 -15.33
C ILE A 91 -7.99 -9.17 -13.91
N LEU A 92 -8.79 -8.15 -13.64
CA LEU A 92 -9.45 -7.98 -12.34
C LEU A 92 -10.46 -9.10 -12.02
N GLN A 93 -11.17 -9.62 -13.01
CA GLN A 93 -12.07 -10.77 -12.80
C GLN A 93 -11.31 -12.04 -12.38
N ASN A 94 -10.06 -12.19 -12.85
CA ASN A 94 -9.17 -13.30 -12.52
C ASN A 94 -8.11 -12.89 -11.49
N PHE A 95 -8.47 -11.98 -10.57
CA PHE A 95 -7.55 -11.32 -9.64
C PHE A 95 -6.52 -12.27 -9.00
N ASP A 96 -6.97 -13.37 -8.38
CA ASP A 96 -6.09 -14.32 -7.71
C ASP A 96 -5.01 -14.89 -8.65
N GLN A 97 -5.40 -15.22 -9.89
CA GLN A 97 -4.47 -15.71 -10.91
C GLN A 97 -3.55 -14.60 -11.42
N SER A 98 -4.08 -13.38 -11.51
CA SER A 98 -3.35 -12.20 -12.02
C SER A 98 -2.30 -11.68 -11.04
N ILE A 99 -2.45 -11.92 -9.74
CA ILE A 99 -1.44 -11.56 -8.73
C ILE A 99 -0.48 -12.71 -8.39
N ALA A 100 -0.77 -13.95 -8.79
CA ALA A 100 -0.06 -15.14 -8.36
C ALA A 100 1.45 -15.12 -8.67
N ASP A 101 1.84 -14.49 -9.78
CA ASP A 101 3.22 -14.42 -10.25
C ASP A 101 3.88 -13.04 -10.01
N ILE A 102 3.19 -12.11 -9.34
CA ILE A 102 3.78 -10.82 -8.97
C ILE A 102 4.67 -11.04 -7.75
N ASP A 103 5.99 -10.79 -7.89
CA ASP A 103 7.00 -11.09 -6.84
C ASP A 103 6.62 -10.59 -5.45
N VAL A 104 6.15 -9.33 -5.35
CA VAL A 104 5.75 -8.74 -4.06
C VAL A 104 4.45 -9.35 -3.50
N CYS A 105 3.55 -9.85 -4.35
CA CYS A 105 2.36 -10.59 -3.92
C CYS A 105 2.72 -11.99 -3.42
N VAL A 106 3.73 -12.63 -4.03
CA VAL A 106 4.30 -13.89 -3.51
C VAL A 106 4.97 -13.68 -2.16
N GLU A 107 5.67 -12.55 -1.96
CA GLU A 107 6.23 -12.19 -0.65
C GLU A 107 5.15 -11.91 0.39
N LEU A 108 4.07 -11.22 0.01
CA LEU A 108 2.89 -11.01 0.85
C LEU A 108 2.30 -12.35 1.30
N GLU A 109 2.09 -13.30 0.37
CA GLU A 109 1.55 -14.62 0.69
C GLU A 109 2.48 -15.43 1.62
N LYS A 110 3.80 -15.31 1.45
CA LYS A 110 4.77 -15.91 2.39
C LYS A 110 4.71 -15.24 3.76
N PHE A 111 4.43 -13.94 3.82
CA PHE A 111 4.33 -13.20 5.08
C PHE A 111 3.12 -13.66 5.90
N THR A 112 1.94 -13.80 5.28
CA THR A 112 0.71 -14.25 5.97
C THR A 112 0.79 -15.70 6.47
N LYS A 113 1.64 -16.52 5.88
CA LYS A 113 1.85 -17.92 6.31
C LYS A 113 2.69 -18.06 7.57
N LYS A 114 3.35 -17.00 8.06
CA LYS A 114 4.17 -17.05 9.30
C LYS A 114 3.30 -17.21 10.54
N ASP A 115 3.80 -17.96 11.52
CA ASP A 115 3.10 -18.15 12.80
C ASP A 115 2.87 -16.84 13.56
N SER A 116 3.86 -15.92 13.52
CA SER A 116 3.75 -14.60 14.15
C SER A 116 2.63 -13.72 13.58
N PHE A 117 2.27 -13.93 12.31
CA PHE A 117 1.14 -13.26 11.69
C PHE A 117 -0.19 -13.82 12.19
N LYS A 118 -0.32 -15.16 12.18
CA LYS A 118 -1.54 -15.86 12.61
C LYS A 118 -1.88 -15.64 14.09
N GLU A 119 -0.86 -15.52 14.94
CA GLU A 119 -1.05 -15.28 16.36
C GLU A 119 -1.64 -13.89 16.67
N ASN A 120 -1.49 -12.91 15.76
CA ASN A 120 -1.88 -11.51 15.96
C ASN A 120 -2.79 -10.97 14.83
N GLU A 121 -3.42 -11.85 14.05
CA GLU A 121 -4.14 -11.52 12.81
C GLU A 121 -5.17 -10.39 13.01
N ALA A 122 -6.02 -10.48 14.03
CA ALA A 122 -7.06 -9.48 14.29
C ALA A 122 -6.53 -8.09 14.68
N GLU A 123 -5.38 -8.03 15.37
CA GLU A 123 -4.73 -6.75 15.70
C GLU A 123 -4.07 -6.15 14.46
N LEU A 124 -3.42 -7.00 13.66
CA LEU A 124 -2.78 -6.62 12.39
C LEU A 124 -3.82 -6.12 11.37
N GLU A 125 -4.96 -6.79 11.21
CA GLU A 125 -6.02 -6.36 10.28
C GLU A 125 -6.46 -4.90 10.54
N LYS A 126 -6.63 -4.53 11.81
CA LYS A 126 -7.01 -3.17 12.18
C LYS A 126 -5.90 -2.17 11.87
N GLU A 127 -4.67 -2.45 12.32
CA GLU A 127 -3.53 -1.54 12.08
C GLU A 127 -3.24 -1.34 10.59
N VAL A 128 -3.53 -2.36 9.79
CA VAL A 128 -3.31 -2.34 8.34
C VAL A 128 -4.38 -1.53 7.61
N ALA A 129 -5.64 -1.63 8.03
CA ALA A 129 -6.69 -0.77 7.50
C ALA A 129 -6.33 0.71 7.68
N ASP A 130 -5.94 1.09 8.91
CA ASP A 130 -5.50 2.44 9.26
C ASP A 130 -4.26 2.85 8.44
N PHE A 131 -3.31 1.94 8.28
CA PHE A 131 -2.10 2.18 7.48
C PHE A 131 -2.42 2.49 6.01
N LEU A 132 -3.27 1.67 5.39
CA LEU A 132 -3.62 1.81 3.98
C LEU A 132 -4.43 3.08 3.72
N GLU A 133 -5.38 3.40 4.58
CA GLU A 133 -6.22 4.60 4.47
C GLU A 133 -5.37 5.88 4.51
N ASN A 134 -4.38 5.93 5.40
CA ASN A 134 -3.57 7.13 5.63
C ASN A 134 -2.41 7.32 4.64
N LYS A 135 -2.10 6.31 3.81
CA LYS A 135 -1.05 6.43 2.78
C LYS A 135 -1.70 6.59 1.40
N SER A 136 -1.65 7.80 0.85
CA SER A 136 -2.22 8.13 -0.47
C SER A 136 -1.73 7.21 -1.60
N LYS A 137 -0.47 6.73 -1.54
CA LYS A 137 0.07 5.76 -2.50
C LYS A 137 -0.61 4.39 -2.46
N CYS A 138 -1.37 4.08 -1.41
CA CYS A 138 -1.99 2.78 -1.17
C CYS A 138 -3.51 2.80 -1.40
N VAL A 139 -4.02 3.84 -2.08
CA VAL A 139 -5.47 4.04 -2.27
C VAL A 139 -6.17 2.81 -2.87
N TYR A 140 -5.55 2.12 -3.83
CA TYR A 140 -6.16 0.92 -4.43
C TYR A 140 -6.17 -0.26 -3.47
N ALA A 141 -5.07 -0.47 -2.73
CA ALA A 141 -5.03 -1.50 -1.70
C ALA A 141 -6.08 -1.27 -0.63
N TYR A 142 -6.28 -0.01 -0.21
CA TYR A 142 -7.36 0.36 0.70
C TYR A 142 -8.75 0.06 0.12
N ILE A 143 -8.99 0.37 -1.16
CA ILE A 143 -10.27 0.07 -1.83
C ILE A 143 -10.53 -1.44 -1.86
N PHE A 144 -9.56 -2.25 -2.30
CA PHE A 144 -9.69 -3.71 -2.34
C PHE A 144 -9.95 -4.28 -0.94
N TYR A 145 -9.17 -3.83 0.04
CA TYR A 145 -9.32 -4.23 1.44
C TYR A 145 -10.72 -3.90 1.97
N SER A 146 -11.20 -2.67 1.73
CA SER A 146 -12.51 -2.20 2.19
C SER A 146 -13.67 -2.94 1.54
N ILE A 147 -13.55 -3.33 0.26
CA ILE A 147 -14.56 -4.14 -0.42
C ILE A 147 -14.61 -5.56 0.17
N GLY A 148 -13.44 -6.18 0.36
CA GLY A 148 -13.36 -7.51 0.98
C GLY A 148 -13.91 -7.55 2.40
N ALA A 149 -13.51 -6.57 3.23
CA ALA A 149 -13.97 -6.46 4.62
C ALA A 149 -15.48 -6.20 4.76
N LYS A 150 -16.13 -5.57 3.76
CA LYS A 150 -17.59 -5.35 3.77
C LYS A 150 -18.41 -6.58 3.37
N ASN A 151 -17.77 -7.58 2.75
CA ASN A 151 -18.43 -8.77 2.23
C ASN A 151 -18.30 -10.00 3.15
N ASN A 152 -17.54 -9.87 4.24
CA ASN A 152 -17.38 -10.87 5.30
C ASN A 152 -18.03 -10.38 6.60
#